data_AF-A0A4Q5ZCS8-F1
#
_entry.id   AF-A0A4Q5ZCS8-F1
#
_cell.length_a   1.000
_cell.length_b   1.000
_cell.length_c   1.000
_cell.angle_alpha   90.00
_cell.angle_beta   90.00
_cell.angle_gamma   90.00
#
_symmetry.space_group_name_H-M   'P 1'
#
loop_
_entity.id
_entity.type
_entity.pdbx_description
1 polymer ?
#
loop_
_entity_poly.entity_id
_entity_poly.type
_entity_poly.pdbx_seq_one_letter_code
_entity_poly.pdbx_strand_id
1 'polypeptide(L)'
;MKKIISIGSCTILLLTLFTACRKGGPIHRPNEKIPADVATAWMKLHMRLTMTTPGFNSVVSSRSVGYAGLTLYESVVPGFKEYHSIATQLNNGYALKLMLPPANGSIYAPASANAAMAQITKSLFGNTSSANLKTIDSLDAALTAGFLPRVSADVLEASEKFGQKVANAIFEWSKSDGGHEGYLRVTDPTYVAPTGAAFWIPTPPGFGPPVHPRWGSNRSFIPGVPANTMAPAPIAYSPVSGSVSSTSVMSAQYPMSKKPGRPTILSSNC
;
A
#
# COMPACT_ATOMS: atom_id res chain seq x y z
N MET A 1 73.10 42.67 33.31
CA MET A 1 72.92 42.86 31.84
C MET A 1 73.35 41.57 31.16
N LYS A 2 72.45 40.59 31.02
CA LYS A 2 71.79 40.14 29.76
C LYS A 2 72.72 40.12 28.53
N LYS A 3 73.06 38.90 28.04
CA LYS A 3 72.58 38.31 26.77
C LYS A 3 73.31 36.98 26.49
N ILE A 4 72.57 35.88 26.53
CA ILE A 4 72.95 34.61 25.90
C ILE A 4 72.02 34.47 24.70
N ILE A 5 72.60 34.36 23.52
CA ILE A 5 71.93 34.06 22.25
C ILE A 5 72.32 32.62 21.92
N SER A 6 71.35 31.72 21.78
CA SER A 6 71.51 30.55 20.93
C SER A 6 70.16 30.14 20.35
N ILE A 7 70.09 30.31 19.04
CA ILE A 7 69.07 29.94 18.08
C ILE A 7 69.19 28.41 17.91
N GLY A 8 68.17 27.59 18.13
CA GLY A 8 67.00 27.46 17.29
C GLY A 8 67.02 26.07 16.66
N SER A 9 66.16 25.17 17.12
CA SER A 9 65.83 23.92 16.41
C SER A 9 64.34 23.66 16.62
N CYS A 10 63.55 24.24 15.72
CA CYS A 10 62.11 24.06 15.66
C CYS A 10 61.84 22.82 14.81
N THR A 11 61.77 21.67 15.45
CA THR A 11 61.41 20.41 14.80
C THR A 11 59.92 20.48 14.43
N ILE A 12 59.65 20.70 13.15
CA ILE A 12 58.31 20.71 12.56
C ILE A 12 57.74 19.29 12.67
N LEU A 13 56.84 19.09 13.64
CA LEU A 13 56.02 17.89 13.77
C LEU A 13 54.90 17.95 12.73
N LEU A 14 55.16 17.39 11.55
CA LEU A 14 54.18 17.26 10.48
C LEU A 14 53.14 16.19 10.88
N LEU A 15 52.08 16.61 11.59
CA LEU A 15 50.91 15.76 11.83
C LEU A 15 50.22 15.48 10.48
N THR A 16 50.44 14.29 9.96
CA THR A 16 49.68 13.70 8.84
C THR A 16 48.23 13.52 9.30
N LEU A 17 47.37 14.48 8.97
CA LEU A 17 45.92 14.32 8.99
C LEU A 17 45.54 13.28 7.93
N PHE A 18 45.49 12.01 8.34
CA PHE A 18 44.74 10.99 7.62
C PHE A 18 43.25 11.36 7.71
N THR A 19 42.81 12.18 6.76
CA THR A 19 41.39 12.30 6.43
C THR A 19 40.94 10.93 5.93
N ALA A 20 40.32 10.18 6.84
CA ALA A 20 39.64 8.95 6.51
C ALA A 20 38.52 9.26 5.52
N CYS A 21 38.84 9.10 4.23
CA CYS A 21 37.87 9.01 3.16
C CYS A 21 37.02 7.77 3.47
N ARG A 22 35.89 7.93 4.19
CA ARG A 22 34.86 6.89 4.26
C ARG A 22 34.33 6.73 2.84
N LYS A 23 34.89 5.74 2.12
CA LYS A 23 34.25 5.19 0.91
C LYS A 23 32.79 4.96 1.26
N GLY A 24 31.89 5.55 0.47
CA GLY A 24 30.44 5.43 0.66
C GLY A 24 30.10 3.98 0.98
N GLY A 25 29.29 3.79 2.03
CA GLY A 25 28.76 2.48 2.39
C GLY A 25 28.10 1.83 1.17
N PRO A 26 27.86 0.51 1.19
CA PRO A 26 27.35 -0.20 0.03
C PRO A 26 26.04 0.44 -0.43
N ILE A 27 26.12 1.26 -1.48
CA ILE A 27 24.97 1.65 -2.29
C ILE A 27 24.50 0.34 -2.90
N HIS A 28 23.21 0.06 -2.77
CA HIS A 28 22.59 -1.15 -3.34
C HIS A 28 23.11 -1.32 -4.77
N ARG A 29 23.88 -2.39 -4.99
CA ARG A 29 24.50 -2.58 -6.30
C ARG A 29 23.36 -2.82 -7.29
N PRO A 30 23.40 -2.22 -8.50
CA PRO A 30 22.47 -2.62 -9.54
C PRO A 30 22.62 -4.14 -9.71
N ASN A 31 21.55 -4.90 -9.38
CA ASN A 31 21.40 -6.36 -9.40
C ASN A 31 21.48 -7.13 -8.07
N GLU A 32 21.59 -6.48 -6.90
CA GLU A 32 21.40 -7.19 -5.63
C GLU A 32 19.90 -7.48 -5.42
N LYS A 33 19.53 -8.75 -5.23
CA LYS A 33 18.14 -9.15 -4.98
C LYS A 33 17.71 -8.62 -3.61
N ILE A 34 16.77 -7.68 -3.60
CA ILE A 34 16.14 -7.22 -2.36
C ILE A 34 15.23 -8.35 -1.86
N PRO A 35 15.44 -8.85 -0.62
CA PRO A 35 14.52 -9.81 -0.04
C PRO A 35 13.10 -9.22 0.07
N ALA A 36 12.09 -10.05 -0.14
CA ALA A 36 10.69 -9.62 -0.04
C ALA A 36 10.18 -9.53 1.41
N ASP A 37 11.06 -9.58 2.40
CA ASP A 37 10.75 -9.66 3.83
C ASP A 37 10.06 -8.40 4.34
N VAL A 38 10.59 -7.21 4.03
CA VAL A 38 10.00 -5.92 4.38
C VAL A 38 8.59 -5.81 3.80
N ALA A 39 8.45 -6.07 2.49
CA ALA A 39 7.17 -6.05 1.79
C ALA A 39 6.16 -7.03 2.42
N THR A 40 6.60 -8.26 2.69
CA THR A 40 5.76 -9.30 3.26
C THR A 40 5.30 -8.95 4.68
N ALA A 41 6.20 -8.43 5.52
CA ALA A 41 5.88 -8.05 6.89
C ALA A 41 4.85 -6.92 6.92
N TRP A 42 5.04 -5.88 6.10
CA TRP A 42 4.10 -4.78 6.00
C TRP A 42 2.74 -5.19 5.44
N MET A 43 2.70 -5.99 4.37
CA MET A 43 1.42 -6.45 3.83
C MET A 43 0.66 -7.37 4.79
N LYS A 44 1.36 -8.22 5.57
CA LYS A 44 0.74 -9.01 6.65
C LYS A 44 0.12 -8.12 7.72
N LEU A 45 0.84 -7.09 8.17
CA LEU A 45 0.31 -6.13 9.13
C LEU A 45 -0.89 -5.37 8.56
N HIS A 46 -0.79 -4.88 7.32
CA HIS A 46 -1.85 -4.16 6.63
C HIS A 46 -3.13 -5.01 6.53
N MET A 47 -3.01 -6.29 6.16
CA MET A 47 -4.14 -7.23 6.16
C MET A 47 -4.76 -7.37 7.55
N ARG A 48 -3.95 -7.54 8.59
CA ARG A 48 -4.45 -7.61 9.97
C ARG A 48 -5.23 -6.35 10.36
N LEU A 49 -4.74 -5.17 10.00
CA LEU A 49 -5.41 -3.91 10.30
C LEU A 49 -6.77 -3.78 9.62
N THR A 50 -6.95 -4.35 8.41
CA THR A 50 -8.29 -4.38 7.78
C THR A 50 -9.31 -5.18 8.58
N MET A 51 -8.87 -6.19 9.33
CA MET A 51 -9.76 -7.01 10.17
C MET A 51 -9.99 -6.42 11.56
N THR A 52 -9.08 -5.58 12.06
CA THR A 52 -9.12 -5.04 13.44
C THR A 52 -9.46 -3.56 13.51
N THR A 53 -9.69 -2.90 12.39
CA THR A 53 -10.05 -1.47 12.33
C THR A 53 -11.52 -1.31 11.94
N PRO A 54 -12.34 -0.60 12.73
CA PRO A 54 -13.75 -0.37 12.39
C PRO A 54 -13.94 0.28 11.02
N GLY A 55 -15.01 -0.09 10.31
CA GLY A 55 -15.35 0.50 9.01
C GLY A 55 -14.60 -0.07 7.80
N PHE A 56 -13.64 -0.97 8.00
CA PHE A 56 -12.94 -1.66 6.91
C PHE A 56 -13.73 -2.90 6.44
N ASN A 57 -14.65 -2.69 5.51
CA ASN A 57 -15.28 -3.78 4.75
C ASN A 57 -14.42 -4.15 3.51
N SER A 58 -14.88 -5.10 2.69
CA SER A 58 -14.16 -5.56 1.50
C SER A 58 -13.78 -4.42 0.54
N VAL A 59 -14.64 -3.42 0.39
CA VAL A 59 -14.48 -2.31 -0.55
C VAL A 59 -13.43 -1.31 -0.05
N VAL A 60 -13.55 -0.88 1.21
CA VAL A 60 -12.57 0.03 1.84
C VAL A 60 -11.21 -0.66 1.99
N SER A 61 -11.19 -1.95 2.32
CA SER A 61 -9.97 -2.74 2.42
C SER A 61 -9.28 -2.87 1.06
N SER A 62 -10.02 -3.17 -0.01
CA SER A 62 -9.43 -3.24 -1.36
C SER A 62 -8.79 -1.91 -1.77
N ARG A 63 -9.45 -0.78 -1.45
CA ARG A 63 -8.87 0.56 -1.67
C ARG A 63 -7.57 0.74 -0.89
N SER A 64 -7.55 0.43 0.40
CA SER A 64 -6.36 0.63 1.24
C SER A 64 -5.18 -0.22 0.77
N VAL A 65 -5.44 -1.46 0.34
CA VAL A 65 -4.43 -2.37 -0.21
C VAL A 65 -3.87 -1.87 -1.53
N GLY A 66 -4.72 -1.34 -2.42
CA GLY A 66 -4.27 -0.75 -3.69
C GLY A 66 -3.28 0.41 -3.47
N TYR A 67 -3.60 1.33 -2.57
CA TYR A 67 -2.70 2.45 -2.25
C TYR A 67 -1.43 2.01 -1.51
N ALA A 68 -1.51 1.00 -0.65
CA ALA A 68 -0.35 0.43 0.02
C ALA A 68 0.61 -0.22 -0.99
N GLY A 69 0.09 -1.02 -1.92
CA GLY A 69 0.88 -1.65 -2.99
C GLY A 69 1.54 -0.62 -3.92
N LEU A 70 0.80 0.42 -4.32
CA LEU A 70 1.36 1.53 -5.11
C LEU A 70 2.49 2.26 -4.34
N THR A 71 2.27 2.53 -3.05
CA THR A 71 3.26 3.20 -2.20
C THR A 71 4.54 2.38 -2.08
N LEU A 72 4.39 1.08 -1.83
CA LEU A 72 5.52 0.16 -1.76
C LEU A 72 6.30 0.16 -3.08
N TYR A 73 5.62 0.05 -4.22
CA TYR A 73 6.24 0.06 -5.54
C TYR A 73 7.04 1.35 -5.81
N GLU A 74 6.40 2.51 -5.69
CA GLU A 74 7.03 3.80 -5.98
C GLU A 74 8.17 4.14 -5.00
N SER A 75 8.16 3.58 -3.78
CA SER A 75 9.24 3.76 -2.80
C SER A 75 10.52 2.98 -3.12
N VAL A 76 10.45 1.92 -3.94
CA VAL A 76 11.62 1.09 -4.26
C VAL A 76 12.11 1.27 -5.68
N VAL A 77 11.24 1.63 -6.61
CA VAL A 77 11.54 1.75 -8.06
C VAL A 77 12.79 2.58 -8.37
N PRO A 78 13.06 3.73 -7.73
CA PRO A 78 14.27 4.51 -8.05
C PRO A 78 15.58 3.77 -7.76
N GLY A 79 15.55 2.72 -6.93
CA GLY A 79 16.69 1.84 -6.66
C GLY A 79 16.93 0.75 -7.71
N PHE A 80 16.05 0.63 -8.71
CA PHE A 80 16.16 -0.38 -9.76
C PHE A 80 16.18 0.25 -11.16
N LYS A 81 17.15 -0.15 -11.99
CA LYS A 81 17.30 0.39 -13.36
C LYS A 81 16.28 -0.15 -14.36
N GLU A 82 15.73 -1.34 -14.08
CA GLU A 82 14.84 -2.06 -15.00
C GLU A 82 13.36 -1.66 -14.84
N TYR A 83 13.02 -1.07 -13.69
CA TYR A 83 11.65 -0.68 -13.36
C TYR A 83 11.48 0.83 -13.48
N HIS A 84 10.26 1.25 -13.82
CA HIS A 84 9.92 2.64 -14.05
C HIS A 84 8.69 3.00 -13.24
N SER A 85 8.64 4.25 -12.76
CA SER A 85 7.45 4.74 -12.08
C SER A 85 6.22 4.58 -12.99
N ILE A 86 5.10 4.16 -12.39
CA ILE A 86 3.81 4.05 -13.09
C ILE A 86 2.97 5.32 -12.92
N ALA A 87 3.49 6.36 -12.26
CA ALA A 87 2.78 7.61 -11.98
C ALA A 87 2.11 8.23 -13.23
N THR A 88 2.73 8.14 -14.41
CA THR A 88 2.17 8.67 -15.67
C THR A 88 1.02 7.85 -16.23
N GLN A 89 0.88 6.59 -15.82
CA GLN A 89 -0.21 5.70 -16.20
C GLN A 89 -1.43 5.88 -15.29
N LEU A 90 -1.24 6.52 -14.13
CA LEU A 90 -2.29 6.75 -13.15
C LEU A 90 -3.18 7.94 -13.55
N ASN A 91 -4.46 7.82 -13.21
CA ASN A 91 -5.46 8.85 -13.42
C ASN A 91 -5.10 10.12 -12.63
N ASN A 92 -4.85 11.22 -13.35
CA ASN A 92 -4.34 12.48 -12.79
C ASN A 92 -3.04 12.31 -11.97
N GLY A 93 -2.22 11.31 -12.29
CA GLY A 93 -1.01 10.95 -11.53
C GLY A 93 0.22 11.81 -11.82
N TYR A 94 0.14 12.80 -12.73
CA TYR A 94 1.28 13.66 -13.08
C TYR A 94 1.93 14.36 -11.87
N ALA A 95 1.14 14.73 -10.87
CA ALA A 95 1.63 15.34 -9.63
C ALA A 95 2.53 14.39 -8.83
N LEU A 96 2.33 13.06 -8.93
CA LEU A 96 3.16 12.05 -8.26
C LEU A 96 4.55 11.96 -8.89
N LYS A 97 4.65 12.12 -10.23
CA LYS A 97 5.94 12.07 -10.95
C LYS A 97 6.91 13.14 -10.45
N LEU A 98 6.41 14.34 -10.15
CA LEU A 98 7.23 15.47 -9.68
C LEU A 98 7.84 15.25 -8.29
N MET A 99 7.32 14.27 -7.53
CA MET A 99 7.77 14.01 -6.17
C MET A 99 8.86 12.92 -6.08
N LEU A 100 9.07 12.16 -7.15
CA LEU A 100 10.08 11.10 -7.19
C LEU A 100 11.47 11.66 -7.50
N PRO A 101 12.53 11.24 -6.78
CA PRO A 101 13.89 11.63 -7.10
C PRO A 101 14.24 11.16 -8.52
N PRO A 102 15.20 11.81 -9.18
CA PRO A 102 15.78 11.27 -10.40
C PRO A 102 16.20 9.82 -10.13
N ALA A 103 15.86 8.90 -11.06
CA ALA A 103 16.54 7.62 -11.13
C ALA A 103 18.05 7.93 -11.02
N ASN A 104 18.75 7.28 -10.08
CA ASN A 104 20.18 7.45 -9.72
C ASN A 104 20.45 8.06 -8.33
N GLY A 105 19.44 8.45 -7.54
CA GLY A 105 19.64 8.71 -6.11
C GLY A 105 20.06 7.43 -5.38
N SER A 106 21.16 7.46 -4.63
CA SER A 106 21.62 6.31 -3.83
C SER A 106 20.73 6.07 -2.61
N ILE A 107 19.56 5.49 -2.83
CA ILE A 107 18.62 5.09 -1.77
C ILE A 107 18.83 3.62 -1.39
N TYR A 108 18.72 3.34 -0.10
CA TYR A 108 18.60 1.98 0.41
C TYR A 108 17.12 1.60 0.41
N ALA A 109 16.70 0.91 -0.66
CA ALA A 109 15.31 0.58 -0.94
C ALA A 109 14.55 -0.11 0.22
N PRO A 110 15.13 -1.02 1.02
CA PRO A 110 14.44 -1.59 2.19
C PRO A 110 14.03 -0.56 3.24
N ALA A 111 14.89 0.44 3.52
CA ALA A 111 14.55 1.52 4.45
C ALA A 111 13.49 2.46 3.86
N SER A 112 13.59 2.76 2.56
CA SER A 112 12.57 3.58 1.90
C SER A 112 11.20 2.90 1.91
N ALA A 113 11.14 1.61 1.59
CA ALA A 113 9.93 0.80 1.68
C ALA A 113 9.35 0.77 3.09
N ASN A 114 10.20 0.58 4.11
CA ASN A 114 9.77 0.55 5.50
C ASN A 114 9.09 1.86 5.92
N ALA A 115 9.79 2.98 5.71
CA ALA A 115 9.28 4.30 6.08
C ALA A 115 8.03 4.70 5.28
N ALA A 116 7.98 4.34 3.99
CA ALA A 116 6.81 4.58 3.14
C ALA A 116 5.59 3.80 3.65
N MET A 117 5.77 2.51 3.94
CA MET A 117 4.69 1.64 4.43
C MET A 117 4.23 2.04 5.84
N ALA A 118 5.13 2.42 6.73
CA ALA A 118 4.77 2.94 8.05
C ALA A 118 3.88 4.19 7.94
N GLN A 119 4.27 5.14 7.10
CA GLN A 119 3.55 6.39 6.89
C GLN A 119 2.18 6.16 6.24
N ILE A 120 2.12 5.48 5.09
CA ILE A 120 0.85 5.27 4.37
C ILE A 120 -0.14 4.42 5.18
N THR A 121 0.36 3.44 5.95
CA THR A 121 -0.49 2.62 6.82
C THR A 121 -1.13 3.47 7.90
N LYS A 122 -0.36 4.32 8.60
CA LYS A 122 -0.93 5.26 9.59
C LYS A 122 -1.99 6.18 8.97
N SER A 123 -1.72 6.72 7.78
CA SER A 123 -2.63 7.63 7.10
C SER A 123 -3.91 6.96 6.62
N LEU A 124 -3.84 5.73 6.07
CA LEU A 124 -5.01 5.01 5.59
C LEU A 124 -5.88 4.46 6.72
N PHE A 125 -5.26 4.10 7.86
CA PHE A 125 -5.94 3.58 9.06
C PHE A 125 -6.10 4.64 10.15
N GLY A 126 -6.48 5.87 9.77
CA GLY A 126 -6.58 7.02 10.69
C GLY A 126 -7.57 6.83 11.86
N ASN A 127 -8.48 5.86 11.77
CA ASN A 127 -9.45 5.51 12.81
C ASN A 127 -9.09 4.23 13.59
N THR A 128 -7.85 3.73 13.46
CA THR A 128 -7.42 2.52 14.16
C THR A 128 -7.13 2.76 15.63
N SER A 129 -7.10 1.68 16.42
CA SER A 129 -6.85 1.76 17.86
C SER A 129 -5.41 2.14 18.18
N SER A 130 -5.19 2.71 19.37
CA SER A 130 -3.83 2.99 19.88
C SER A 130 -2.97 1.72 19.97
N ALA A 131 -3.58 0.57 20.26
CA ALA A 131 -2.90 -0.73 20.24
C ALA A 131 -2.41 -1.08 18.83
N ASN A 132 -3.24 -0.90 17.80
CA ASN A 132 -2.85 -1.11 16.41
C ASN A 132 -1.75 -0.13 15.98
N LEU A 133 -1.84 1.15 16.35
CA LEU A 133 -0.78 2.14 16.08
C LEU A 133 0.58 1.70 16.65
N LYS A 134 0.60 1.20 17.90
CA LYS A 134 1.82 0.63 18.49
C LYS A 134 2.39 -0.54 17.68
N THR A 135 1.55 -1.36 17.06
CA THR A 135 2.05 -2.46 16.20
C THR A 135 2.67 -1.96 14.91
N ILE A 136 2.19 -0.84 14.37
CA ILE A 136 2.81 -0.16 13.22
C ILE A 136 4.17 0.40 13.62
N ASP A 137 4.23 1.14 14.73
CA ASP A 137 5.47 1.72 15.24
C ASP A 137 6.52 0.65 15.57
N SER A 138 6.08 -0.47 16.15
CA SER A 138 6.97 -1.57 16.52
C SER A 138 7.56 -2.26 15.29
N LEU A 139 6.78 -2.45 14.22
CA LEU A 139 7.28 -3.06 12.99
C LEU A 139 8.29 -2.13 12.30
N ASP A 140 7.97 -0.84 12.20
CA ASP A 140 8.84 0.18 11.63
C ASP A 140 10.20 0.22 12.36
N ALA A 141 10.16 0.33 13.69
CA ALA A 141 11.38 0.36 14.52
C ALA A 141 12.21 -0.93 14.42
N ALA A 142 11.56 -2.10 14.40
CA ALA A 142 12.24 -3.38 14.31
C ALA A 142 12.97 -3.56 12.96
N LEU A 143 12.34 -3.14 11.86
CA LEU A 143 12.95 -3.20 10.53
C LEU A 143 14.09 -2.17 10.41
N THR A 144 13.88 -0.92 10.83
CA THR A 144 14.93 0.12 10.85
C THR A 144 16.15 -0.31 11.66
N ALA A 145 15.97 -0.95 12.82
CA ALA A 145 17.08 -1.48 13.62
C ALA A 145 17.92 -2.52 12.85
N GLY A 146 17.28 -3.34 12.00
CA GLY A 146 17.96 -4.30 11.12
C GLY A 146 18.75 -3.67 9.98
N PHE A 147 18.50 -2.39 9.66
CA PHE A 147 19.18 -1.64 8.60
C PHE A 147 20.39 -0.86 9.08
N LEU A 148 20.42 -0.43 10.35
CA LEU A 148 21.53 0.30 10.96
C LEU A 148 22.93 -0.30 10.70
N PRO A 149 23.16 -1.63 10.80
CA PRO A 149 24.48 -2.20 10.53
C PRO A 149 24.82 -2.33 9.04
N ARG A 150 23.89 -2.03 8.12
CA ARG A 150 24.03 -2.29 6.68
C ARG A 150 24.37 -1.05 5.87
N VAL A 151 23.98 0.13 6.33
CA VAL A 151 24.13 1.41 5.61
C VAL A 151 24.57 2.52 6.56
N SER A 152 25.13 3.61 6.03
CA SER A 152 25.45 4.78 6.85
C SER A 152 24.18 5.50 7.32
N ALA A 153 24.27 6.23 8.43
CA ALA A 153 23.17 7.02 8.98
C ALA A 153 22.58 7.99 7.93
N ASP A 154 23.43 8.71 7.18
CA ASP A 154 22.98 9.65 6.15
C ASP A 154 22.19 8.97 5.02
N VAL A 155 22.60 7.77 4.60
CA VAL A 155 21.90 7.00 3.56
C VAL A 155 20.58 6.48 4.10
N LEU A 156 20.56 6.00 5.35
CA LEU A 156 19.34 5.55 6.02
C LEU A 156 18.32 6.70 6.11
N GLU A 157 18.73 7.84 6.65
CA GLU A 157 17.87 9.03 6.82
C GLU A 157 17.35 9.53 5.46
N ALA A 158 18.21 9.61 4.44
CA ALA A 158 17.78 10.02 3.10
C ALA A 158 16.77 9.05 2.49
N SER A 159 16.93 7.75 2.73
CA SER A 159 16.03 6.69 2.24
C SER A 159 14.68 6.74 2.93
N GLU A 160 14.66 6.94 4.26
CA GLU A 160 13.44 7.07 5.06
C GLU A 160 12.65 8.33 4.67
N LYS A 161 13.33 9.48 4.56
CA LYS A 161 12.71 10.74 4.09
C LYS A 161 12.11 10.59 2.69
N PHE A 162 12.81 9.88 1.80
CA PHE A 162 12.28 9.59 0.48
C PHE A 162 11.01 8.73 0.55
N GLY A 163 11.02 7.65 1.33
CA GLY A 163 9.84 6.80 1.51
C GLY A 163 8.62 7.55 2.06
N GLN A 164 8.84 8.38 3.09
CA GLN A 164 7.81 9.24 3.68
C GLN A 164 7.24 10.24 2.65
N LYS A 165 8.09 10.84 1.81
CA LYS A 165 7.67 11.74 0.73
C LYS A 165 6.74 11.02 -0.26
N VAL A 166 7.08 9.80 -0.67
CA VAL A 166 6.26 8.98 -1.56
C VAL A 166 4.90 8.68 -0.93
N ALA A 167 4.90 8.21 0.32
CA ALA A 167 3.68 7.90 1.05
C ALA A 167 2.74 9.11 1.18
N ASN A 168 3.29 10.28 1.53
CA ASN A 168 2.52 11.51 1.62
C ASN A 168 1.93 11.91 0.26
N ALA A 169 2.72 11.85 -0.81
CA ALA A 169 2.26 12.17 -2.16
C ALA A 169 1.07 11.29 -2.58
N ILE A 170 1.19 9.98 -2.37
CA ILE A 170 0.15 9.00 -2.71
C ILE A 170 -1.07 9.17 -1.81
N PHE A 171 -0.89 9.44 -0.51
CA PHE A 171 -2.00 9.69 0.38
C PHE A 171 -2.80 10.93 -0.04
N GLU A 172 -2.14 12.05 -0.35
CA GLU A 172 -2.82 13.26 -0.86
C GLU A 172 -3.54 12.99 -2.18
N TRP A 173 -2.91 12.27 -3.11
CA TRP A 173 -3.58 11.85 -4.35
C TRP A 173 -4.77 10.91 -4.09
N SER A 174 -4.71 10.08 -3.05
CA SER A 174 -5.82 9.21 -2.65
C SER A 174 -7.03 10.00 -2.17
N LYS A 175 -6.85 11.16 -1.54
CA LYS A 175 -7.96 11.94 -0.97
C LYS A 175 -8.98 12.40 -2.01
N SER A 176 -8.52 12.59 -3.24
CA SER A 176 -9.33 13.07 -4.37
C SER A 176 -10.00 11.95 -5.17
N ASP A 177 -9.93 10.68 -4.73
CA ASP A 177 -10.53 9.56 -5.47
C ASP A 177 -12.03 9.36 -5.19
N GLY A 178 -12.60 10.08 -4.22
CA GLY A 178 -13.99 9.92 -3.76
C GLY A 178 -14.20 8.88 -2.66
N GLY A 179 -13.22 8.02 -2.39
CA GLY A 179 -13.26 6.97 -1.37
C GLY A 179 -12.55 7.32 -0.05
N HIS A 180 -12.00 8.53 0.07
CA HIS A 180 -11.35 8.99 1.30
C HIS A 180 -12.32 8.95 2.48
N GLU A 181 -11.84 8.43 3.61
CA GLU A 181 -12.64 8.20 4.82
C GLU A 181 -13.92 7.38 4.58
N GLY A 182 -13.94 6.53 3.55
CA GLY A 182 -15.05 5.60 3.31
C GLY A 182 -15.35 4.73 4.53
N TYR A 183 -14.35 4.45 5.37
CA TYR A 183 -14.52 3.73 6.64
C TYR A 183 -15.46 4.44 7.63
N LEU A 184 -15.65 5.76 7.54
CA LEU A 184 -16.61 6.52 8.37
C LEU A 184 -18.02 6.56 7.76
N ARG A 185 -18.15 6.24 6.47
CA ARG A 185 -19.36 6.43 5.66
C ARG A 185 -19.70 5.16 4.89
N VAL A 186 -19.93 4.08 5.64
CA VAL A 186 -20.27 2.76 5.08
C VAL A 186 -21.63 2.78 4.37
N THR A 187 -22.55 3.58 4.91
CA THR A 187 -23.91 3.75 4.38
C THR A 187 -24.14 5.23 4.05
N ASP A 188 -25.15 5.48 3.21
CA ASP A 188 -25.48 6.83 2.77
C ASP A 188 -26.97 7.10 3.04
N PRO A 189 -27.32 7.96 4.01
CA PRO A 189 -28.72 8.22 4.36
C PRO A 189 -29.47 8.99 3.26
N THR A 190 -28.76 9.58 2.29
CA THR A 190 -29.36 10.31 1.16
C THR A 190 -29.60 9.42 -0.06
N TYR A 191 -29.16 8.16 -0.03
CA TYR A 191 -29.37 7.22 -1.12
C TYR A 191 -30.73 6.53 -0.99
N VAL A 192 -31.58 6.69 -2.00
CA VAL A 192 -32.87 5.99 -2.12
C VAL A 192 -32.70 4.81 -3.08
N ALA A 193 -32.81 3.59 -2.57
CA ALA A 193 -32.71 2.40 -3.41
C ALA A 193 -33.94 2.28 -4.34
N PRO A 194 -33.75 1.90 -5.62
CA PRO A 194 -34.86 1.59 -6.52
C PRO A 194 -35.77 0.49 -5.95
N THR A 195 -37.07 0.59 -6.20
CA THR A 195 -38.07 -0.37 -5.72
C THR A 195 -38.67 -1.17 -6.89
N GLY A 196 -39.03 -2.43 -6.62
CA GLY A 196 -39.66 -3.32 -7.59
C GLY A 196 -39.11 -4.75 -7.54
N ALA A 197 -39.78 -5.69 -8.19
CA ALA A 197 -39.47 -7.12 -8.10
C ALA A 197 -38.07 -7.51 -8.66
N ALA A 198 -37.52 -6.68 -9.54
CA ALA A 198 -36.21 -6.89 -10.16
C ALA A 198 -35.05 -6.22 -9.38
N PHE A 199 -35.34 -5.41 -8.37
CA PHE A 199 -34.34 -4.60 -7.68
C PHE A 199 -33.89 -5.22 -6.37
N TRP A 200 -32.67 -4.88 -5.97
CA TRP A 200 -32.13 -5.29 -4.68
C TRP A 200 -33.02 -4.79 -3.54
N ILE A 201 -33.25 -5.64 -2.55
CA ILE A 201 -33.91 -5.30 -1.29
C ILE A 201 -33.03 -5.74 -0.11
N PRO A 202 -33.13 -5.09 1.06
CA PRO A 202 -32.46 -5.56 2.26
C PRO A 202 -32.88 -6.99 2.62
N THR A 203 -31.92 -7.82 3.00
CA THR A 203 -32.15 -9.23 3.33
C THR A 203 -32.01 -9.52 4.83
N PRO A 204 -32.68 -10.57 5.35
CA PRO A 204 -32.50 -11.02 6.74
C PRO A 204 -31.03 -11.38 7.07
N PRO A 205 -30.63 -11.36 8.35
CA PRO A 205 -31.43 -10.93 9.51
C PRO A 205 -31.41 -9.42 9.76
N GLY A 206 -30.43 -8.70 9.21
CA GLY A 206 -30.17 -7.30 9.57
C GLY A 206 -30.99 -6.27 8.81
N PHE A 207 -31.51 -6.61 7.62
CA PHE A 207 -32.26 -5.70 6.75
C PHE A 207 -31.59 -4.32 6.60
N GLY A 208 -30.24 -4.30 6.57
CA GLY A 208 -29.46 -3.07 6.56
C GLY A 208 -29.51 -2.32 5.23
N PRO A 209 -29.19 -1.02 5.23
CA PRO A 209 -29.14 -0.22 4.01
C PRO A 209 -28.02 -0.67 3.07
N PRO A 210 -28.06 -0.28 1.77
CA PRO A 210 -26.97 -0.52 0.84
C PRO A 210 -25.63 -0.02 1.35
N VAL A 211 -24.60 -0.85 1.20
CA VAL A 211 -23.22 -0.49 1.54
C VAL A 211 -22.58 0.21 0.35
N HIS A 212 -22.01 1.40 0.60
CA HIS A 212 -21.32 2.23 -0.39
C HIS A 212 -22.02 2.35 -1.76
N PRO A 213 -23.29 2.80 -1.81
CA PRO A 213 -24.10 2.78 -3.03
C PRO A 213 -23.53 3.61 -4.20
N ARG A 214 -22.61 4.54 -3.91
CA ARG A 214 -21.98 5.43 -4.90
C ARG A 214 -20.52 5.08 -5.20
N TRP A 215 -20.00 3.95 -4.70
CA TRP A 215 -18.57 3.61 -4.83
C TRP A 215 -18.09 3.49 -6.28
N GLY A 216 -18.98 3.11 -7.19
CA GLY A 216 -18.68 3.02 -8.62
C GLY A 216 -18.28 4.36 -9.27
N SER A 217 -18.59 5.48 -8.62
CA SER A 217 -18.20 6.83 -9.09
C SER A 217 -16.80 7.25 -8.63
N ASN A 218 -16.13 6.45 -7.79
CA ASN A 218 -14.77 6.75 -7.35
C ASN A 218 -13.78 6.67 -8.52
N ARG A 219 -12.76 7.52 -8.50
CA ARG A 219 -11.68 7.53 -9.50
C ARG A 219 -10.92 6.20 -9.44
N SER A 220 -10.88 5.48 -10.55
CA SER A 220 -10.00 4.31 -10.73
C SER A 220 -8.53 4.72 -10.78
N PHE A 221 -7.62 3.80 -10.39
CA PHE A 221 -6.17 4.01 -10.55
C PHE A 221 -5.79 4.27 -12.00
N ILE A 222 -6.29 3.42 -12.91
CA ILE A 222 -6.04 3.52 -14.35
C ILE A 222 -7.26 4.16 -15.03
N PRO A 223 -7.09 5.17 -15.89
CA PRO A 223 -8.18 5.80 -16.63
C PRO A 223 -8.98 4.80 -17.46
N GLY A 224 -10.30 4.99 -17.54
CA GLY A 224 -11.17 4.24 -18.45
C GLY A 224 -11.48 2.79 -18.04
N VAL A 225 -10.90 2.26 -16.95
CA VAL A 225 -11.15 0.87 -16.52
C VAL A 225 -12.63 0.57 -16.35
N PRO A 226 -13.44 1.35 -15.59
CA PRO A 226 -14.86 1.05 -15.45
C PRO A 226 -15.59 0.95 -16.80
N ALA A 227 -15.33 1.88 -17.74
CA ALA A 227 -15.96 1.86 -19.05
C ALA A 227 -15.53 0.66 -19.92
N ASN A 228 -14.28 0.20 -19.76
CA ASN A 228 -13.68 -0.84 -20.61
C ASN A 228 -13.83 -2.26 -20.04
N THR A 229 -14.16 -2.41 -18.76
CA THR A 229 -14.26 -3.72 -18.08
C THR A 229 -15.66 -4.03 -17.57
N MET A 230 -16.66 -3.21 -17.91
CA MET A 230 -18.05 -3.49 -17.53
C MET A 230 -18.53 -4.77 -18.20
N ALA A 231 -19.07 -5.68 -17.38
CA ALA A 231 -19.75 -6.86 -17.88
C ALA A 231 -21.00 -6.45 -18.69
N PRO A 232 -21.45 -7.30 -19.63
CA PRO A 232 -22.75 -7.10 -20.27
C PRO A 232 -23.86 -6.95 -19.24
N ALA A 233 -24.93 -6.24 -19.62
CA ALA A 233 -26.10 -6.09 -18.78
C ALA A 233 -26.62 -7.47 -18.31
N PRO A 234 -27.04 -7.59 -17.04
CA PRO A 234 -27.63 -8.84 -16.56
C PRO A 234 -28.90 -9.17 -17.35
N ILE A 235 -29.24 -10.46 -17.38
CA ILE A 235 -30.47 -10.95 -18.00
C ILE A 235 -31.66 -10.25 -17.33
N ALA A 236 -32.57 -9.69 -18.14
CA ALA A 236 -33.75 -9.00 -17.64
C ALA A 236 -34.59 -9.92 -16.74
N TYR A 237 -35.00 -9.41 -15.57
CA TYR A 237 -35.85 -10.13 -14.66
C TYR A 237 -37.21 -10.45 -15.30
N SER A 238 -37.63 -11.71 -15.20
CA SER A 238 -38.98 -12.16 -15.52
C SER A 238 -39.48 -13.12 -14.44
N PRO A 239 -40.68 -12.88 -13.88
CA PRO A 239 -41.31 -13.80 -12.93
C PRO A 239 -41.99 -14.99 -13.64
N VAL A 240 -42.01 -15.02 -14.97
CA VAL A 240 -42.66 -16.09 -15.75
C VAL A 240 -41.83 -17.36 -15.65
N SER A 241 -42.48 -18.45 -15.24
CA SER A 241 -41.87 -19.79 -15.20
C SER A 241 -41.35 -20.20 -16.57
N GLY A 242 -40.11 -20.67 -16.64
CA GLY A 242 -39.43 -21.05 -17.89
C GLY A 242 -38.74 -19.89 -18.62
N SER A 243 -38.84 -18.66 -18.13
CA SER A 243 -38.01 -17.55 -18.61
C SER A 243 -36.54 -17.81 -18.31
N VAL A 244 -35.64 -17.26 -19.14
CA VAL A 244 -34.18 -17.43 -18.98
C VAL A 244 -33.73 -17.00 -17.58
N SER A 245 -34.24 -15.90 -17.04
CA SER A 245 -33.95 -15.45 -15.66
C SER A 245 -34.43 -16.45 -14.60
N SER A 246 -35.66 -16.97 -14.73
CA SER A 246 -36.22 -17.93 -13.75
C SER A 246 -35.47 -19.27 -13.76
N THR A 247 -35.10 -19.75 -14.95
CA THR A 247 -34.35 -20.98 -15.15
C THR A 247 -32.94 -20.85 -14.57
N SER A 248 -32.22 -19.75 -14.83
CA SER A 248 -30.88 -19.53 -14.27
C SER A 248 -30.86 -19.53 -12.74
N VAL A 249 -31.87 -18.95 -12.07
CA VAL A 249 -31.96 -18.94 -10.60
C VAL A 249 -32.26 -20.35 -10.06
N MET A 250 -33.23 -21.05 -10.65
CA MET A 250 -33.64 -22.38 -10.18
C MET A 250 -32.63 -23.49 -10.48
N SER A 251 -31.95 -23.45 -11.62
CA SER A 251 -31.04 -24.51 -12.05
C SER A 251 -29.61 -24.37 -11.51
N ALA A 252 -29.17 -23.15 -11.19
CA ALA A 252 -27.78 -22.92 -10.74
C ALA A 252 -27.67 -22.68 -9.22
N GLN A 253 -28.51 -21.83 -8.64
CA GLN A 253 -28.32 -21.37 -7.26
C GLN A 253 -28.86 -22.38 -6.23
N TYR A 254 -30.07 -22.90 -6.46
CA TYR A 254 -30.78 -23.78 -5.55
C TYR A 254 -30.11 -25.16 -5.31
N PRO A 255 -29.67 -25.89 -6.34
CA PRO A 255 -29.03 -27.19 -6.13
C PRO A 255 -27.61 -27.07 -5.56
N MET A 256 -26.86 -25.99 -5.85
CA MET A 256 -25.54 -25.76 -5.24
C MET A 256 -25.64 -25.45 -3.74
N SER A 257 -26.66 -24.69 -3.32
CA SER A 257 -26.89 -24.38 -1.90
C SER A 257 -27.26 -25.61 -1.06
N LYS A 258 -27.79 -26.69 -1.67
CA LYS A 258 -28.23 -27.91 -0.97
C LYS A 258 -27.19 -29.02 -0.87
N LYS A 259 -26.01 -28.85 -1.48
CA LYS A 259 -24.87 -29.76 -1.28
C LYS A 259 -23.93 -29.19 -0.22
N PRO A 260 -24.06 -29.54 1.07
CA PRO A 260 -22.98 -29.28 2.02
C PRO A 260 -21.75 -30.06 1.51
N GLY A 261 -20.65 -29.36 1.26
CA GLY A 261 -19.40 -29.98 0.82
C GLY A 261 -18.95 -31.03 1.83
N ARG A 262 -19.15 -32.30 1.51
CA ARG A 262 -18.44 -33.40 2.17
C ARG A 262 -17.04 -33.41 1.53
N PRO A 263 -15.94 -33.26 2.29
CA PRO A 263 -14.61 -33.41 1.70
C PRO A 263 -14.48 -34.88 1.27
N THR A 264 -14.47 -35.12 -0.04
CA THR A 264 -14.08 -36.42 -0.59
C THR A 264 -12.58 -36.56 -0.34
N ILE A 265 -12.21 -37.21 0.76
CA ILE A 265 -10.89 -37.83 0.87
C ILE A 265 -10.90 -38.93 -0.18
N LEU A 266 -10.23 -38.67 -1.30
CA LEU A 266 -9.81 -39.72 -2.22
C LEU A 266 -8.79 -40.57 -1.45
N SER A 267 -9.25 -41.64 -0.81
CA SER A 267 -8.37 -42.74 -0.42
C SER A 267 -7.90 -43.40 -1.72
N SER A 268 -6.69 -43.08 -2.14
CA SER A 268 -5.97 -43.86 -3.14
C SER A 268 -5.58 -45.20 -2.50
N ASN A 269 -6.40 -46.23 -2.75
CA ASN A 269 -6.00 -47.63 -2.63
C ASN A 269 -6.09 -48.26 -4.02
N CYS A 270 -4.98 -48.20 -4.74
CA CYS A 270 -4.35 -49.28 -5.50
C CYS A 270 -2.91 -48.84 -5.79
#